data_AF-A0A3A8QP30-F1
#
_entry.id   AF-A0A3A8QP30-F1
#
_cell.length_a   1.000
_cell.length_b   1.000
_cell.length_c   1.000
_cell.angle_alpha   90.00
_cell.angle_beta   90.00
_cell.angle_gamma   90.00
#
_symmetry.space_group_name_H-M   'P 1'
#
loop_
_entity.id
_entity.type
_entity.pdbx_description
1 polymer ?
#
loop_
_entity_poly.entity_id
_entity_poly.type
_entity_poly.pdbx_seq_one_letter_code
_entity_poly.pdbx_strand_id
1 'polypeptide(L)'
;AWASSDLDQLSFSVARTQFNLRMTPDNVTGPEFQVSRLPGELRGRVADMPVTLKLEDEKVKGNIGSSVVNLDVKKEGDAVKAKGGFQGRPVTLTLSPQELTVYVRDCTYRLKAKEAGRTYEGKRSCDRSFMPPTVITLPDAFLAASPAEQASLLLLAL
;
A
#
# COMPACT_ATOMS: atom_id res chain seq x y z
N ALA A 1 9.84 -1.96 27.68
CA ALA A 1 10.06 -2.70 26.43
C ALA A 1 8.69 -3.15 25.95
N TRP A 2 8.13 -2.46 24.94
CA TRP A 2 6.78 -2.77 24.46
C TRP A 2 6.90 -3.82 23.35
N ALA A 3 6.32 -4.99 23.60
CA ALA A 3 6.17 -6.05 22.62
C ALA A 3 5.45 -5.47 21.40
N SER A 4 6.06 -5.60 20.22
CA SER A 4 5.41 -5.31 18.95
C SER A 4 4.24 -6.28 18.81
N SER A 5 3.02 -5.86 19.13
CA SER A 5 1.85 -6.66 18.81
C SER A 5 1.72 -6.75 17.30
N ASP A 6 1.37 -7.92 16.78
CA ASP A 6 1.11 -8.15 15.34
C ASP A 6 0.07 -7.17 14.74
N LEU A 7 -0.67 -6.47 15.60
CA LEU A 7 -1.65 -5.43 15.29
C LEU A 7 -1.05 -4.16 14.64
N ASP A 8 0.27 -3.96 14.69
CA ASP A 8 0.96 -2.80 14.12
C ASP A 8 1.75 -3.14 12.85
N GLN A 9 1.64 -4.37 12.32
CA GLN A 9 2.42 -4.80 11.17
C GLN A 9 1.57 -4.90 9.90
N LEU A 10 2.01 -4.17 8.88
CA LEU A 10 1.57 -4.33 7.50
C LEU A 10 2.48 -5.36 6.85
N SER A 11 1.94 -6.56 6.62
CA SER A 11 2.72 -7.73 6.21
C SER A 11 2.45 -8.09 4.76
N PHE A 12 3.53 -8.39 4.02
CA PHE A 12 3.49 -8.75 2.62
C PHE A 12 4.23 -10.06 2.41
N SER A 13 3.54 -11.03 1.81
CA SER A 13 4.15 -12.21 1.19
C SER A 13 3.84 -12.13 -0.29
N VAL A 14 4.78 -11.65 -1.11
CA VAL A 14 4.60 -11.43 -2.54
C VAL A 14 5.58 -12.33 -3.29
N ALA A 15 5.05 -13.31 -4.04
CA ALA A 15 5.88 -14.33 -4.67
C ALA A 15 6.82 -15.02 -3.67
N ARG A 16 8.14 -14.83 -3.76
CA ARG A 16 9.11 -15.45 -2.84
C ARG A 16 9.68 -14.46 -1.82
N THR A 17 9.18 -13.23 -1.81
CA THR A 17 9.63 -12.18 -0.92
C THR A 17 8.61 -12.03 0.20
N GLN A 18 9.11 -11.97 1.44
CA GLN A 18 8.30 -11.70 2.62
C GLN A 18 8.93 -10.54 3.38
N PHE A 19 8.11 -9.56 3.74
CA PHE A 19 8.55 -8.44 4.55
C PHE A 19 7.38 -7.84 5.31
N ASN A 20 7.69 -7.25 6.47
CA ASN A 20 6.73 -6.57 7.31
C ASN A 20 7.15 -5.12 7.45
N LEU A 21 6.16 -4.22 7.44
CA LEU A 21 6.32 -2.81 7.73
C LEU A 21 5.64 -2.53 9.07
N ARG A 22 6.40 -2.03 10.03
CA ARG A 22 5.85 -1.55 11.30
C ARG A 22 5.22 -0.18 11.06
N MET A 23 3.92 -0.08 11.28
CA MET A 23 3.16 1.15 11.18
C MET A 23 2.83 1.69 12.57
N THR A 24 3.22 2.92 12.82
CA THR A 24 2.95 3.70 14.04
C THR A 24 2.22 4.97 13.65
N PRO A 25 1.67 5.77 14.59
CA PRO A 25 1.06 7.06 14.27
C PRO A 25 1.97 7.98 13.45
N ASP A 26 3.28 7.97 13.74
CA ASP A 26 4.23 8.92 13.17
C ASP A 26 5.05 8.38 12.01
N ASN A 27 5.17 7.05 11.87
CA ASN A 27 6.08 6.44 10.89
C ASN A 27 5.61 5.08 10.40
N VAL A 28 6.03 4.72 9.19
CA VAL A 28 6.03 3.38 8.62
C VAL A 28 7.47 2.98 8.36
N THR A 29 7.90 1.86 8.94
CA THR A 29 9.32 1.45 8.92
C THR A 29 9.48 -0.03 8.61
N GLY A 30 10.53 -0.37 7.86
CA GLY A 30 10.92 -1.72 7.48
C GLY A 30 12.33 -1.73 6.88
N PRO A 31 12.85 -2.88 6.40
CA PRO A 31 14.21 -2.99 5.89
C PRO A 31 14.56 -1.95 4.80
N GLU A 32 13.63 -1.71 3.88
CA GLU A 32 13.76 -0.74 2.80
C GLU A 32 12.73 0.39 2.91
N PHE A 33 12.10 0.56 4.06
CA PHE A 33 11.00 1.51 4.21
C PHE A 33 11.28 2.43 5.39
N GLN A 34 11.38 3.73 5.13
CA GLN A 34 11.56 4.75 6.16
C GLN A 34 10.72 5.96 5.78
N VAL A 35 9.44 5.95 6.13
CA VAL A 35 8.49 7.00 5.76
C VAL A 35 7.84 7.55 7.02
N SER A 36 7.97 8.85 7.24
CA SER A 36 7.26 9.59 8.26
C SER A 36 5.86 9.96 7.77
N ARG A 37 4.91 9.85 8.71
CA ARG A 37 3.50 10.21 8.57
C ARG A 37 3.32 11.57 9.22
N LEU A 38 3.26 12.60 8.39
CA LEU A 38 3.04 13.98 8.81
C LEU A 38 1.59 14.36 8.52
N PRO A 39 1.02 15.38 9.19
CA PRO A 39 -0.31 15.87 8.84
C PRO A 39 -0.41 16.24 7.35
N GLY A 40 -1.19 15.47 6.59
CA GLY A 40 -1.38 15.67 5.15
C GLY A 40 -0.18 15.31 4.26
N GLU A 41 0.82 14.58 4.77
CA GLU A 41 2.02 14.26 4.00
C GLU A 41 2.69 12.94 4.41
N LEU A 42 3.22 12.20 3.43
CA LEU A 42 4.19 11.13 3.63
C LEU A 42 5.55 11.57 3.12
N ARG A 43 6.59 11.50 3.97
CA ARG A 43 7.95 11.92 3.61
C ARG A 43 8.99 10.93 4.10
N GLY A 44 9.97 10.61 3.27
CA GLY A 44 11.09 9.76 3.67
C GLY A 44 11.72 9.07 2.47
N ARG A 45 11.90 7.75 2.56
CA ARG A 45 12.45 6.93 1.48
C ARG A 45 11.88 5.52 1.44
N VAL A 46 11.84 4.97 0.23
CA VAL A 46 11.57 3.55 -0.04
C VAL A 46 12.70 3.03 -0.92
N ALA A 47 13.39 1.97 -0.47
CA ALA A 47 14.73 1.60 -0.88
C ALA A 47 15.66 2.82 -0.87
N ASP A 48 16.20 3.18 -2.04
CA ASP A 48 17.07 4.35 -2.25
C ASP A 48 16.34 5.55 -2.88
N MET A 49 15.02 5.47 -3.04
CA MET A 49 14.22 6.55 -3.63
C MET A 49 13.63 7.45 -2.55
N PRO A 50 13.90 8.77 -2.59
CA PRO A 50 13.21 9.71 -1.71
C PRO A 50 11.73 9.76 -2.05
N VAL A 51 10.88 9.85 -1.04
CA VAL A 51 9.42 9.91 -1.15
C VAL A 51 8.94 11.21 -0.51
N THR A 52 8.10 11.94 -1.23
CA THR A 52 7.42 13.14 -0.72
C THR A 52 6.06 13.20 -1.38
N LEU A 53 5.02 12.86 -0.62
CA LEU A 53 3.64 12.77 -1.11
C LEU A 53 2.75 13.65 -0.24
N LYS A 54 2.07 14.62 -0.84
CA LYS A 54 0.98 15.36 -0.21
C LYS A 54 -0.30 14.55 -0.35
N LEU A 55 -0.99 14.39 0.77
CA LEU A 55 -2.28 13.73 0.91
C LEU A 55 -3.34 14.83 1.02
N GLU A 56 -4.00 15.11 -0.09
CA GLU A 56 -5.08 16.08 -0.19
C GLU A 56 -6.43 15.33 -0.21
N ASP A 57 -7.52 16.06 -0.02
CA ASP A 57 -8.85 15.48 -0.19
C ASP A 57 -9.00 14.92 -1.60
N GLU A 58 -9.33 13.62 -1.65
CA GLU A 58 -9.48 12.84 -2.88
C GLU A 58 -8.26 12.82 -3.82
N LYS A 59 -7.06 13.19 -3.35
CA LYS A 59 -5.91 13.33 -4.23
C LYS A 59 -4.58 13.07 -3.54
N VAL A 60 -3.63 12.48 -4.28
CA VAL A 60 -2.24 12.34 -3.85
C VAL A 60 -1.33 12.96 -4.89
N LYS A 61 -0.44 13.87 -4.48
CA LYS A 61 0.53 14.53 -5.36
C LYS A 61 1.92 14.47 -4.78
N GLY A 62 2.94 14.51 -5.64
CA GLY A 62 4.31 14.68 -5.21
C GLY A 62 5.27 13.85 -6.03
N ASN A 63 6.28 13.29 -5.38
CA ASN A 63 7.39 12.64 -6.08
C ASN A 63 7.88 11.40 -5.34
N ILE A 64 8.32 10.42 -6.12
CA ILE A 64 9.13 9.28 -5.70
C ILE A 64 10.37 9.28 -6.58
N GLY A 65 11.53 9.60 -6.01
CA GLY A 65 12.71 9.97 -6.79
C GLY A 65 12.41 11.14 -7.71
N SER A 66 12.74 11.00 -8.99
CA SER A 66 12.40 11.99 -10.03
C SER A 66 11.00 11.82 -10.62
N SER A 67 10.26 10.77 -10.25
CA SER A 67 8.97 10.45 -10.85
C SER A 67 7.82 11.16 -10.16
N VAL A 68 6.97 11.82 -10.92
CA VAL A 68 5.77 12.49 -10.41
C VAL A 68 4.71 11.47 -10.01
N VAL A 69 4.04 11.75 -8.89
CA VAL A 69 2.84 11.10 -8.42
C VAL A 69 1.66 12.06 -8.56
N ASN A 70 0.58 11.56 -9.16
CA ASN A 70 -0.70 12.25 -9.27
C ASN A 70 -1.80 11.19 -9.31
N LEU A 71 -2.41 10.92 -8.16
CA LEU A 71 -3.51 9.98 -8.01
C LEU A 71 -4.78 10.73 -7.67
N ASP A 72 -5.88 10.34 -8.29
CA ASP A 72 -7.22 10.62 -7.78
C ASP A 72 -7.63 9.45 -6.89
N VAL A 73 -8.09 9.76 -5.68
CA VAL A 73 -8.47 8.79 -4.66
C VAL A 73 -9.91 9.06 -4.27
N LYS A 74 -10.76 8.05 -4.24
CA LYS A 74 -12.17 8.20 -3.87
C LYS A 74 -12.57 7.09 -2.91
N LYS A 75 -13.47 7.44 -1.98
CA LYS A 75 -14.15 6.47 -1.14
C LYS A 75 -15.55 6.26 -1.71
N GLU A 76 -15.85 5.03 -2.12
CA GLU A 76 -17.16 4.61 -2.61
C GLU A 76 -17.72 3.54 -1.68
N GLY A 77 -18.59 3.94 -0.75
CA GLY A 77 -19.00 3.08 0.35
C GLY A 77 -17.80 2.69 1.22
N ASP A 78 -17.56 1.39 1.39
CA ASP A 78 -16.41 0.86 2.12
C ASP A 78 -15.17 0.62 1.24
N ALA A 79 -15.25 0.94 -0.06
CA ALA A 79 -14.14 0.76 -0.98
C ALA A 79 -13.33 2.05 -1.15
N VAL A 80 -12.01 1.94 -1.05
CA VAL A 80 -11.06 2.96 -1.49
C VAL A 80 -10.62 2.64 -2.91
N LYS A 81 -10.83 3.59 -3.82
CA LYS A 81 -10.39 3.51 -5.21
C LYS A 81 -9.34 4.57 -5.47
N ALA A 82 -8.23 4.20 -6.10
CA ALA A 82 -7.23 5.15 -6.55
C ALA A 82 -6.84 4.89 -8.00
N LYS A 83 -6.67 5.96 -8.78
CA LYS A 83 -6.27 5.87 -10.19
C LYS A 83 -5.40 7.07 -10.55
N GLY A 84 -4.38 6.84 -11.38
CA GLY A 84 -3.54 7.92 -11.88
C GLY A 84 -2.11 7.48 -12.13
N GLY A 85 -1.19 8.42 -12.02
CA GLY A 85 0.25 8.18 -12.16
C GLY A 85 0.91 7.94 -10.80
N PHE A 86 1.63 6.83 -10.67
CA PHE A 86 2.46 6.51 -9.52
C PHE A 86 3.83 6.02 -9.98
N GLN A 87 4.91 6.63 -9.46
CA GLN A 87 6.28 6.33 -9.88
C GLN A 87 6.48 6.42 -11.42
N GLY A 88 5.78 7.36 -12.08
CA GLY A 88 5.85 7.56 -13.53
C GLY A 88 5.07 6.53 -14.35
N ARG A 89 4.17 5.75 -13.72
CA ARG A 89 3.40 4.69 -14.38
C ARG A 89 1.91 4.78 -14.06
N PRO A 90 1.02 4.38 -14.98
CA PRO A 90 -0.40 4.29 -14.67
C PRO A 90 -0.65 3.18 -13.65
N VAL A 91 -1.47 3.48 -12.65
CA VAL A 91 -1.93 2.51 -11.66
C VAL A 91 -3.44 2.59 -11.47
N THR A 92 -4.01 1.49 -11.02
CA THR A 92 -5.39 1.44 -10.52
C THR A 92 -5.42 0.55 -9.30
N LEU A 93 -6.01 1.05 -8.22
CA LEU A 93 -6.15 0.35 -6.95
C LEU A 93 -7.62 0.39 -6.54
N THR A 94 -8.14 -0.74 -6.10
CA THR A 94 -9.42 -0.87 -5.41
C THR A 94 -9.18 -1.73 -4.18
N LEU A 95 -9.39 -1.15 -3.00
CA LEU A 95 -9.37 -1.82 -1.71
C LEU A 95 -10.79 -1.81 -1.15
N SER A 96 -11.44 -2.95 -1.05
CA SER A 96 -12.71 -3.13 -0.35
C SER A 96 -12.56 -4.17 0.77
N PRO A 97 -13.52 -4.32 1.68
CA PRO A 97 -13.43 -5.35 2.71
C PRO A 97 -13.36 -6.78 2.13
N GLN A 98 -13.84 -7.02 0.91
CA GLN A 98 -13.90 -8.35 0.31
C GLN A 98 -12.79 -8.62 -0.72
N GLU A 99 -12.23 -7.57 -1.33
CA GLU A 99 -11.25 -7.71 -2.41
C GLU A 99 -10.23 -6.57 -2.43
N LEU A 100 -8.99 -6.92 -2.74
CA LEU A 100 -7.92 -5.98 -3.06
C LEU A 100 -7.48 -6.24 -4.50
N THR A 101 -7.77 -5.28 -5.38
CA THR A 101 -7.28 -5.27 -6.75
C THR A 101 -6.27 -4.15 -6.93
N VAL A 102 -5.08 -4.49 -7.40
CA VAL A 102 -4.02 -3.52 -7.70
C VAL A 102 -3.45 -3.82 -9.06
N TYR A 103 -3.44 -2.82 -9.94
CA TYR A 103 -2.74 -2.85 -11.21
C TYR A 103 -1.52 -1.93 -11.12
N VAL A 104 -0.34 -2.53 -11.12
CA VAL A 104 0.95 -1.82 -11.11
C VAL A 104 1.83 -2.42 -12.20
N ARG A 105 2.32 -1.57 -13.11
CA ARG A 105 3.10 -1.99 -14.29
C ARG A 105 2.28 -2.96 -15.14
N ASP A 106 2.78 -4.19 -15.31
CA ASP A 106 2.17 -5.25 -16.13
C ASP A 106 1.60 -6.39 -15.26
N CYS A 107 1.48 -6.16 -13.95
CA CYS A 107 1.02 -7.17 -13.02
C CYS A 107 -0.23 -6.69 -12.28
N THR A 108 -1.28 -7.52 -12.31
CA THR A 108 -2.51 -7.31 -11.56
C THR A 108 -2.53 -8.24 -10.37
N TYR A 109 -2.65 -7.68 -9.18
CA TYR A 109 -2.99 -8.37 -7.95
C TYR A 109 -4.52 -8.46 -7.90
N ARG A 110 -5.07 -9.66 -7.82
CA ARG A 110 -6.51 -9.89 -7.55
C ARG A 110 -6.60 -10.77 -6.32
N LEU A 111 -6.73 -10.14 -5.16
CA LEU A 111 -6.64 -10.80 -3.87
C LEU A 111 -8.01 -10.78 -3.20
N LYS A 112 -8.50 -11.95 -2.80
CA LYS A 112 -9.77 -12.06 -2.07
C LYS A 112 -9.50 -12.04 -0.58
N ALA A 113 -10.42 -11.45 0.19
CA ALA A 113 -10.34 -11.45 1.62
C ALA A 113 -10.45 -12.89 2.17
N LYS A 114 -9.50 -13.29 3.00
CA LYS A 114 -9.60 -14.42 3.94
C LYS A 114 -10.25 -13.98 5.24
N GLU A 115 -9.98 -12.74 5.63
CA GLU A 115 -10.62 -12.03 6.72
C GLU A 115 -10.97 -10.64 6.21
N ALA A 116 -12.24 -10.27 6.29
CA ALA A 116 -12.75 -9.07 5.64
C ALA A 116 -12.04 -7.81 6.16
N GLY A 117 -11.52 -6.98 5.25
CA GLY A 117 -10.80 -5.76 5.59
C GLY A 117 -9.40 -5.98 6.17
N ARG A 118 -8.98 -7.23 6.43
CA ARG A 118 -7.76 -7.53 7.18
C ARG A 118 -6.72 -8.29 6.37
N THR A 119 -7.09 -9.46 5.85
CA THR A 119 -6.15 -10.37 5.21
C THR A 119 -6.66 -10.72 3.83
N TYR A 120 -5.82 -10.52 2.81
CA TYR A 120 -6.12 -10.75 1.41
C TYR A 120 -5.15 -11.75 0.82
N GLU A 121 -5.65 -12.67 0.01
CA GLU A 121 -4.85 -13.70 -0.65
C GLU A 121 -5.28 -13.90 -2.10
N GLY A 122 -4.32 -14.08 -3.00
CA GLY A 122 -4.60 -14.39 -4.39
C GLY A 122 -3.35 -14.50 -5.23
N LYS A 123 -3.51 -14.77 -6.53
CA LYS A 123 -2.40 -14.82 -7.47
C LYS A 123 -2.25 -13.49 -8.19
N ARG A 124 -1.02 -13.18 -8.59
CA ARG A 124 -0.76 -12.06 -9.49
C ARG A 124 -0.89 -12.55 -10.92
N SER A 125 -1.33 -11.69 -11.84
CA SER A 125 -1.49 -12.06 -13.24
C SER A 125 -0.17 -12.42 -13.94
N CYS A 126 0.96 -11.93 -13.42
CA CYS A 126 2.30 -12.20 -13.94
C CYS A 126 2.97 -13.44 -13.31
N ASP A 127 2.31 -14.11 -12.36
CA ASP A 127 2.87 -15.30 -11.71
C ASP A 127 2.76 -16.55 -12.58
N ARG A 128 3.79 -17.41 -12.51
CA ARG A 128 3.76 -18.76 -13.08
C ARG A 128 2.99 -19.72 -12.15
N SER A 129 2.54 -20.86 -12.67
CA SER A 129 1.67 -21.80 -11.95
C SER A 129 2.15 -22.22 -10.56
N PHE A 130 3.47 -22.37 -10.37
CA PHE A 130 4.10 -22.82 -9.10
C PHE A 130 4.48 -21.70 -8.14
N MET A 131 4.15 -20.44 -8.45
CA MET A 131 4.40 -19.36 -7.51
C MET A 131 3.38 -19.45 -6.36
N PRO A 132 3.83 -19.28 -5.10
CA PRO A 132 2.93 -19.20 -3.97
C PRO A 132 2.01 -17.97 -4.13
N PRO A 133 0.80 -18.00 -3.53
CA PRO A 133 -0.10 -16.86 -3.59
C PRO A 133 0.51 -15.65 -2.88
N THR A 134 0.13 -14.48 -3.35
CA THR A 134 0.36 -13.24 -2.61
C THR A 134 -0.58 -13.18 -1.41
N VAL A 135 -0.04 -12.85 -0.24
CA VAL A 135 -0.81 -12.60 1.00
C VAL A 135 -0.45 -11.22 1.51
N ILE A 136 -1.48 -10.42 1.84
CA ILE A 136 -1.32 -9.08 2.42
C ILE A 136 -2.18 -9.00 3.68
N THR A 137 -1.61 -8.58 4.80
CA THR A 137 -2.32 -8.36 6.07
C THR A 137 -2.20 -6.91 6.50
N LEU A 138 -3.33 -6.26 6.78
CA LEU A 138 -3.46 -4.83 7.07
C LEU A 138 -3.68 -4.60 8.58
N PRO A 139 -2.85 -3.79 9.27
CA PRO A 139 -2.99 -3.49 10.69
C PRO A 139 -4.09 -2.46 10.96
N ASP A 140 -4.52 -2.31 12.21
CA ASP A 140 -5.58 -1.35 12.58
C ASP A 140 -5.16 0.09 12.30
N ALA A 141 -3.88 0.39 12.49
CA ALA A 141 -3.29 1.68 12.14
C ALA A 141 -3.43 2.02 10.64
N PHE A 142 -3.39 1.01 9.76
CA PHE A 142 -3.62 1.18 8.33
C PHE A 142 -5.11 1.41 8.05
N LEU A 143 -5.99 0.64 8.69
CA LEU A 143 -7.44 0.77 8.50
C LEU A 143 -7.99 2.11 9.01
N ALA A 144 -7.37 2.68 10.05
CA ALA A 144 -7.69 4.00 10.57
C ALA A 144 -7.11 5.16 9.73
N ALA A 145 -6.18 4.88 8.81
CA ALA A 145 -5.56 5.89 7.95
C ALA A 145 -6.55 6.45 6.93
N SER A 146 -6.25 7.64 6.39
CA SER A 146 -7.09 8.24 5.35
C SER A 146 -7.06 7.40 4.06
N PRO A 147 -8.09 7.46 3.20
CA PRO A 147 -8.07 6.75 1.92
C PRO A 147 -6.83 7.06 1.06
N ALA A 148 -6.38 8.32 1.07
CA ALA A 148 -5.19 8.77 0.36
C ALA A 148 -3.91 8.14 0.92
N GLU A 149 -3.80 8.02 2.24
CA GLU A 149 -2.68 7.36 2.91
C GLU A 149 -2.68 5.84 2.63
N GLN A 150 -3.84 5.18 2.75
CA GLN A 150 -4.00 3.76 2.47
C GLN A 150 -3.55 3.40 1.05
N ALA A 151 -4.04 4.14 0.05
CA ALA A 151 -3.66 3.94 -1.35
C ALA A 151 -2.16 4.15 -1.57
N SER A 152 -1.58 5.20 -0.96
CA SER A 152 -0.16 5.52 -1.09
C SER A 152 0.73 4.43 -0.50
N LEU A 153 0.45 3.98 0.73
CA LEU A 153 1.26 2.97 1.41
C LEU A 153 1.22 1.60 0.71
N LEU A 154 0.04 1.18 0.20
CA LEU A 154 -0.07 -0.05 -0.59
C LEU A 154 0.73 0.04 -1.89
N LEU A 155 0.64 1.16 -2.62
CA LEU A 155 1.36 1.34 -3.88
C LEU A 155 2.87 1.51 -3.69
N LEU A 156 3.33 2.04 -2.55
CA LEU A 156 4.75 2.09 -2.22
C LEU A 156 5.34 0.71 -1.93
N ALA A 157 4.53 -0.22 -1.43
CA ALA A 157 4.97 -1.55 -1.02
C ALA A 157 4.87 -2.64 -2.11
N LEU A 158 4.18 -2.38 -3.23
CA LEU A 158 3.89 -3.35 -4.31
C LEU A 158 4.62 -3.07 -5.63
#